data_AF-B3S2Q6-F1
#
_entry.id   AF-B3S2Q6-F1
#
_cell.length_a   1.000
_cell.length_b   1.000
_cell.length_c   1.000
_cell.angle_alpha   90.00
_cell.angle_beta   90.00
_cell.angle_gamma   90.00
#
_symmetry.space_group_name_H-M   'P 1'
#
loop_
_entity.id
_entity.type
_entity.pdbx_description
1 polymer ?
#
loop_
_entity_poly.entity_id
_entity_poly.type
_entity_poly.pdbx_seq_one_letter_code
_entity_poly.pdbx_strand_id
1 'polypeptide(L)'
;MAMTTSKDKTMRVWNLVTGRQSYIVNCKEDVPIVQWSPSGHLYALVVKNKAFFYELKTASFVHKVDFQSRITSLQFISENIVAITGDNSILKLYEISSESCSSESAKLSSRIKAMKVCSTSNPTMPNVVVAALSDGWIKIWKYESNAITEVVNENIGLRLTSICCLLSDH
;
A
#
# COMPACT_ATOMS: atom_id res chain seq x y z
N MET A 1 -6.46 -17.09 -3.99
CA MET A 1 -7.42 -16.25 -4.75
C MET A 1 -6.66 -15.13 -5.42
N ALA A 2 -7.17 -14.56 -6.51
CA ALA A 2 -6.61 -13.36 -7.13
C ALA A 2 -7.70 -12.32 -7.38
N MET A 3 -7.33 -11.04 -7.41
CA MET A 3 -8.23 -9.94 -7.80
C MET A 3 -7.62 -9.15 -8.93
N THR A 4 -8.48 -8.71 -9.85
CA THR A 4 -8.11 -7.86 -10.97
C THR A 4 -9.10 -6.72 -11.07
N THR A 5 -8.63 -5.49 -11.23
CA THR A 5 -9.46 -4.33 -11.53
C THR A 5 -9.19 -3.82 -12.93
N SER A 6 -10.21 -3.16 -13.49
CA SER A 6 -10.18 -2.65 -14.86
C SER A 6 -10.79 -1.25 -14.93
N LYS A 7 -10.34 -0.48 -15.93
CA LYS A 7 -10.88 0.85 -16.25
C LYS A 7 -12.33 0.80 -16.73
N ASP A 8 -12.82 -0.39 -17.08
CA ASP A 8 -14.23 -0.66 -17.36
C ASP A 8 -15.11 -0.65 -16.10
N LYS A 9 -14.56 -0.24 -14.95
CA LYS A 9 -15.25 -0.13 -13.67
C LYS A 9 -15.65 -1.48 -13.07
N THR A 10 -14.99 -2.57 -13.50
CA THR A 10 -15.20 -3.89 -12.92
C THR A 10 -14.00 -4.34 -12.08
N MET A 11 -14.32 -5.00 -10.97
CA MET A 11 -13.39 -5.79 -10.19
C MET A 11 -13.80 -7.26 -10.30
N ARG A 12 -12.86 -8.14 -10.61
CA ARG A 12 -13.09 -9.58 -10.72
C ARG A 12 -12.27 -10.32 -9.69
N VAL A 13 -12.88 -11.34 -9.12
CA VAL A 13 -12.23 -12.23 -8.15
C VAL A 13 -12.18 -13.64 -8.72
N TRP A 14 -11.03 -14.27 -8.56
CA TRP A 14 -10.69 -15.54 -9.19
C TRP A 14 -10.39 -16.61 -8.13
N ASN A 15 -11.02 -17.78 -8.29
CA ASN A 15 -10.62 -18.98 -7.59
C ASN A 15 -9.45 -19.61 -8.35
N LEU A 16 -8.27 -19.56 -7.74
CA LEU A 16 -7.04 -20.07 -8.35
C LEU A 16 -6.93 -21.60 -8.29
N VAL A 17 -7.69 -22.27 -7.43
CA VAL A 17 -7.74 -23.74 -7.37
C VAL A 17 -8.52 -24.30 -8.56
N THR A 18 -9.67 -23.68 -8.87
CA THR A 18 -10.52 -24.13 -9.98
C THR A 18 -10.19 -23.44 -11.30
N GLY A 19 -9.39 -22.37 -11.28
CA GLY A 19 -9.13 -21.50 -12.43
C GLY A 19 -10.35 -20.72 -12.91
N ARG A 20 -11.43 -20.69 -12.13
CA ARG A 20 -12.70 -20.05 -12.51
C ARG A 20 -12.86 -18.70 -11.82
N GLN A 21 -13.49 -17.78 -12.54
CA GLN A 21 -13.96 -16.54 -11.95
C GLN A 21 -15.02 -16.86 -10.89
N SER A 22 -14.83 -16.32 -9.68
CA SER A 22 -15.75 -16.48 -8.56
C SER A 22 -16.90 -15.47 -8.64
N TYR A 23 -16.58 -14.18 -8.78
CA TYR A 23 -17.57 -13.11 -8.87
C TYR A 23 -17.01 -11.84 -9.55
N ILE A 24 -17.93 -10.99 -10.02
CA ILE A 24 -17.66 -9.67 -10.60
C ILE A 24 -18.38 -8.62 -9.75
N VAL A 25 -17.67 -7.56 -9.40
CA VAL A 25 -18.21 -6.38 -8.73
C VAL A 25 -18.16 -5.21 -9.70
N ASN A 26 -19.30 -4.52 -9.90
CA ASN A 26 -19.35 -3.28 -10.65
C ASN A 26 -19.03 -2.11 -9.72
N CYS A 27 -17.79 -1.65 -9.77
CA CYS A 27 -17.29 -0.51 -9.02
C CYS A 27 -17.75 0.75 -9.75
N LYS A 28 -18.68 1.54 -9.19
CA LYS A 28 -19.23 2.75 -9.83
C LYS A 28 -18.14 3.73 -10.36
N GLU A 29 -16.94 3.64 -9.82
CA GLU A 29 -15.74 4.41 -10.19
C GLU A 29 -14.55 3.49 -10.52
N ASP A 30 -13.54 4.06 -11.19
CA ASP A 30 -12.29 3.37 -11.51
C ASP A 30 -11.51 3.03 -10.23
N VAL A 31 -11.00 1.80 -10.15
CA VAL A 31 -10.27 1.25 -9.01
C VAL A 31 -8.85 0.88 -9.43
N PRO A 32 -7.95 1.87 -9.56
CA PRO A 32 -6.61 1.64 -10.10
C PRO A 32 -5.69 0.79 -9.22
N ILE A 33 -6.02 0.63 -7.93
CA ILE A 33 -5.18 -0.12 -6.98
C ILE A 33 -6.08 -1.02 -6.14
N VAL A 34 -5.68 -2.29 -6.08
CA VAL A 34 -6.21 -3.28 -5.13
C VAL A 34 -5.03 -3.92 -4.44
N GLN A 35 -5.13 -4.05 -3.12
CA GLN A 35 -4.08 -4.69 -2.35
C GLN A 35 -4.64 -5.54 -1.22
N TRP A 36 -4.05 -6.73 -1.06
CA TRP A 36 -4.32 -7.61 0.06
C TRP A 36 -3.44 -7.25 1.26
N SER A 37 -4.01 -7.42 2.45
CA SER A 37 -3.23 -7.55 3.69
C SER A 37 -2.31 -8.78 3.62
N PRO A 38 -1.22 -8.82 4.41
CA PRO A 38 -0.32 -9.97 4.47
C PRO A 38 -1.02 -11.31 4.75
N SER A 39 -2.02 -11.33 5.63
CA SER A 39 -2.83 -12.52 5.93
C SER A 39 -3.84 -12.87 4.85
N GLY A 40 -4.19 -11.92 3.99
CA GLY A 40 -5.27 -12.03 3.00
C GLY A 40 -6.68 -11.91 3.59
N HIS A 41 -6.84 -11.61 4.88
CA HIS A 41 -8.15 -11.42 5.50
C HIS A 41 -8.79 -10.07 5.16
N LEU A 42 -7.97 -9.04 4.99
CA LEU A 42 -8.39 -7.71 4.55
C LEU A 42 -7.92 -7.43 3.13
N TYR A 43 -8.67 -6.61 2.41
CA TYR A 43 -8.23 -5.99 1.17
C TYR A 43 -8.58 -4.50 1.12
N ALA A 44 -7.73 -3.75 0.44
CA ALA A 44 -7.86 -2.32 0.21
C ALA A 44 -8.20 -2.05 -1.26
N LEU A 45 -9.15 -1.13 -1.50
CA LEU A 45 -9.49 -0.58 -2.80
C LEU A 45 -9.21 0.91 -2.79
N VAL A 46 -8.52 1.41 -3.80
CA VAL A 46 -8.27 2.85 -3.95
C VAL A 46 -9.15 3.42 -5.04
N VAL A 47 -9.84 4.51 -4.75
CA VAL A 47 -10.63 5.29 -5.70
C VAL A 47 -10.26 6.76 -5.53
N LYS A 48 -9.68 7.37 -6.57
CA LYS A 48 -9.18 8.76 -6.57
C LYS A 48 -8.23 9.04 -5.38
N ASN A 49 -8.71 9.73 -4.35
CA ASN A 49 -7.98 10.11 -3.15
C ASN A 49 -8.45 9.35 -1.90
N LYS A 50 -9.24 8.29 -2.07
CA LYS A 50 -9.84 7.52 -0.97
C LYS A 50 -9.37 6.08 -1.02
N ALA A 51 -9.02 5.52 0.12
CA ALA A 51 -8.78 4.10 0.30
C ALA A 51 -9.89 3.50 1.16
N PHE A 52 -10.47 2.40 0.70
CA PHE A 52 -11.53 1.65 1.37
C PHE A 52 -11.00 0.28 1.76
N PHE A 53 -11.22 -0.13 3.00
CA PHE A 53 -10.78 -1.41 3.54
C PHE A 53 -11.98 -2.30 3.82
N TYR A 54 -11.87 -3.55 3.42
CA TYR A 54 -12.93 -4.55 3.53
C TYR A 54 -12.39 -5.85 4.10
N GLU A 55 -13.24 -6.55 4.85
CA GLU A 55 -12.98 -7.90 5.30
C GLU A 55 -13.44 -8.92 4.25
N LEU A 56 -12.57 -9.87 3.90
CA LEU A 56 -12.85 -10.86 2.87
C LEU A 56 -13.96 -11.83 3.25
N LYS A 57 -13.96 -12.31 4.50
CA LYS A 57 -14.90 -13.36 4.96
C LYS A 57 -16.35 -12.88 5.00
N THR A 58 -16.56 -11.66 5.47
CA THR A 58 -17.89 -11.08 5.67
C THR A 58 -18.31 -10.13 4.54
N ALA A 59 -17.37 -9.76 3.66
CA ALA A 59 -17.52 -8.68 2.68
C ALA A 59 -17.95 -7.34 3.31
N SER A 60 -17.64 -7.15 4.59
CA SER A 60 -18.03 -5.96 5.34
C SER A 60 -17.04 -4.83 5.16
N PHE A 61 -17.56 -3.60 5.22
CA PHE A 61 -16.73 -2.39 5.24
C PHE A 61 -16.08 -2.25 6.62
N VAL A 62 -14.75 -2.10 6.63
CA VAL A 62 -13.97 -1.98 7.87
C VAL A 62 -13.62 -0.52 8.13
N HIS A 63 -13.01 0.14 7.15
CA HIS A 63 -12.48 1.48 7.36
C HIS A 63 -12.32 2.27 6.05
N LYS A 64 -12.25 3.60 6.15
CA LYS A 64 -12.03 4.51 5.03
C LYS A 64 -11.00 5.56 5.41
N VAL A 65 -9.99 5.71 4.55
CA VAL A 65 -9.00 6.78 4.65
C VAL A 65 -9.21 7.78 3.52
N ASP A 66 -9.41 9.04 3.88
CA ASP A 66 -9.40 10.17 2.95
C ASP A 66 -7.99 10.77 2.90
N PHE A 67 -7.36 10.70 1.73
CA PHE A 67 -6.04 11.27 1.48
C PHE A 67 -6.18 12.66 0.83
N GLN A 68 -5.21 13.53 1.10
CA GLN A 68 -5.24 14.93 0.61
C GLN A 68 -4.99 15.07 -0.89
N SER A 69 -4.54 14.02 -1.57
CA SER A 69 -4.29 14.02 -3.02
C SER A 69 -4.64 12.67 -3.62
N ARG A 70 -4.58 12.55 -4.96
CA ARG A 70 -4.77 11.27 -5.63
C ARG A 70 -3.75 10.27 -5.10
N ILE A 71 -4.23 9.11 -4.65
CA ILE A 71 -3.36 8.04 -4.15
C ILE A 71 -2.70 7.38 -5.37
N THR A 72 -1.37 7.28 -5.30
CA THR A 72 -0.54 6.67 -6.35
C THR A 72 -0.03 5.29 -5.95
N SER A 73 0.15 5.06 -4.64
CA SER A 73 0.51 3.76 -4.10
C SER A 73 -0.03 3.61 -2.68
N LEU A 74 -0.49 2.40 -2.39
CA LEU A 74 -0.82 1.90 -1.05
C LEU A 74 0.06 0.66 -0.83
N GLN A 75 0.50 0.40 0.41
CA GLN A 75 1.16 -0.84 0.83
C GLN A 75 0.79 -1.18 2.28
N PHE A 76 0.51 -2.45 2.57
CA PHE A 76 0.40 -2.91 3.95
C PHE A 76 1.79 -3.09 4.56
N ILE A 77 1.99 -2.55 5.76
CA ILE A 77 3.17 -2.80 6.60
C ILE A 77 2.88 -3.96 7.56
N SER A 78 1.67 -3.99 8.11
CA SER A 78 1.16 -5.09 8.94
C SER A 78 -0.34 -5.24 8.66
N GLU A 79 -1.05 -6.09 9.40
CA GLU A 79 -2.51 -6.25 9.27
C GLU A 79 -3.29 -4.96 9.53
N ASN A 80 -2.78 -4.12 10.45
CA ASN A 80 -3.48 -2.91 10.88
C ASN A 80 -2.84 -1.63 10.36
N ILE A 81 -1.63 -1.68 9.79
CA ILE A 81 -0.87 -0.49 9.41
C ILE A 81 -0.63 -0.47 7.91
N VAL A 82 -0.96 0.65 7.29
CA VAL A 82 -0.77 0.87 5.87
C VAL A 82 0.02 2.14 5.59
N ALA A 83 0.94 2.04 4.65
CA ALA A 83 1.61 3.17 4.02
C ALA A 83 0.81 3.63 2.81
N ILE A 84 0.48 4.92 2.76
CA ILE A 84 -0.22 5.56 1.65
C ILE A 84 0.61 6.74 1.16
N THR A 85 0.74 6.84 -0.16
CA THR A 85 1.34 7.99 -0.83
C THR A 85 0.53 8.42 -2.04
N GLY A 86 0.69 9.68 -2.43
CA GLY A 86 0.00 10.29 -3.54
C GLY A 86 0.85 11.35 -4.23
N ASP A 87 0.18 12.22 -4.98
CA ASP A 87 0.85 13.28 -5.74
C ASP A 87 1.43 14.39 -4.85
N ASN A 88 1.03 14.49 -3.58
CA ASN A 88 1.45 15.52 -2.64
C ASN A 88 2.85 15.32 -2.01
N SER A 89 3.69 14.43 -2.55
CA SER A 89 5.07 14.19 -2.06
C SER A 89 5.15 13.87 -0.57
N ILE A 90 4.11 13.20 -0.06
CA ILE A 90 3.99 12.80 1.34
C ILE A 90 3.80 11.28 1.38
N LEU A 91 4.48 10.65 2.33
CA LEU A 91 4.22 9.30 2.80
C LEU A 91 3.47 9.43 4.14
N LYS A 92 2.30 8.80 4.28
CA LYS A 92 1.60 8.70 5.56
C LYS A 92 1.36 7.26 5.92
N LEU A 93 1.50 6.98 7.22
CA LEU A 93 1.01 5.76 7.80
C LEU A 93 -0.40 5.98 8.34
N TYR A 94 -1.23 4.96 8.22
CA TYR A 94 -2.55 4.93 8.81
C TYR A 94 -2.74 3.61 9.55
N GLU A 95 -3.34 3.71 10.72
CA GLU A 95 -3.88 2.58 11.44
C GLU A 95 -5.33 2.34 11.02
N ILE A 96 -5.66 1.08 10.67
CA ILE A 96 -6.98 0.64 10.20
C ILE A 96 -7.90 0.28 11.38
N SER A 97 -7.33 -0.17 12.51
CA SER A 97 -8.06 -0.68 13.67
C SER A 97 -8.70 0.40 14.55
N SER A 98 -8.24 1.65 14.48
CA SER A 98 -8.67 2.72 15.37
C SER A 98 -9.57 3.74 14.68
N GLU A 99 -10.68 4.12 15.32
CA GLU A 99 -11.56 5.20 14.85
C GLU A 99 -10.83 6.56 14.84
N SER A 100 -9.88 6.74 15.76
CA SER A 100 -8.92 7.84 15.74
C SER A 100 -7.72 7.43 14.90
N CYS A 101 -7.73 7.73 13.60
CA CYS A 101 -6.60 7.45 12.72
C CYS A 101 -5.33 8.10 13.28
N SER A 102 -4.47 7.31 13.93
CA SER A 102 -3.11 7.74 14.21
C SER A 102 -2.39 7.78 12.86
N SER A 103 -1.87 8.96 12.51
CA SER A 103 -1.15 9.14 11.25
C SER A 103 0.20 9.77 11.50
N GLU A 104 1.24 9.01 11.25
CA GLU A 104 2.59 9.54 11.11
C GLU A 104 2.82 9.91 9.65
N SER A 105 3.65 10.92 9.41
CA SER A 105 3.93 11.38 8.04
C SER A 105 5.38 11.77 7.85
N ALA A 106 5.96 11.34 6.73
CA ALA A 106 7.21 11.87 6.21
C ALA A 106 6.91 12.76 5.00
N LYS A 107 7.37 14.01 5.03
CA LYS A 107 7.32 14.94 3.90
C LYS A 107 8.60 14.78 3.07
N LEU A 108 8.46 14.63 1.77
CA LEU A 108 9.58 14.38 0.86
C LEU A 108 9.82 15.58 -0.08
N SER A 109 11.00 15.62 -0.69
CA SER A 109 11.41 16.66 -1.66
C SER A 109 10.62 16.59 -2.97
N SER A 110 10.19 15.39 -3.38
CA SER A 110 9.45 15.17 -4.61
C SER A 110 8.48 13.99 -4.50
N ARG A 111 7.65 13.82 -5.54
CA ARG A 111 6.60 12.78 -5.57
C ARG A 111 7.20 11.38 -5.57
N ILE A 112 6.58 10.50 -4.80
CA ILE A 112 6.91 9.07 -4.82
C ILE A 112 6.35 8.45 -6.12
N LYS A 113 7.22 7.78 -6.87
CA LYS A 113 6.88 7.08 -8.12
C LYS A 113 6.56 5.61 -7.88
N ALA A 114 7.31 4.98 -6.99
CA ALA A 114 7.09 3.60 -6.61
C ALA A 114 7.39 3.44 -5.12
N MET A 115 6.60 2.60 -4.46
CA MET A 115 6.76 2.27 -3.05
C MET A 115 6.61 0.76 -2.88
N LYS A 116 7.46 0.17 -2.05
CA LYS A 116 7.38 -1.23 -1.63
C LYS A 116 7.63 -1.35 -0.15
N VAL A 117 6.92 -2.28 0.48
CA VAL A 117 7.19 -2.68 1.86
C VAL A 117 7.79 -4.07 1.83
N CYS A 118 8.87 -4.22 2.57
CA CYS A 118 9.59 -5.45 2.77
C CYS A 118 9.42 -5.86 4.23
N SER A 119 8.63 -6.90 4.44
CA SER A 119 8.43 -7.55 5.72
C SER A 119 9.14 -8.90 5.71
N THR A 120 9.79 -9.27 6.81
CA THR A 120 10.35 -10.61 7.01
C THR A 120 9.46 -11.40 7.97
N SER A 121 9.50 -12.73 7.86
CA SER A 121 8.87 -13.63 8.82
C SER A 121 9.53 -13.60 10.19
N ASN A 122 10.76 -13.06 10.30
CA ASN A 122 11.46 -12.96 11.56
C ASN A 122 10.93 -11.78 12.38
N PRO A 123 10.28 -12.01 13.55
CA PRO A 123 9.66 -10.94 14.34
C PRO A 123 10.69 -9.98 14.96
N THR A 124 11.97 -10.32 14.98
CA THR A 124 13.03 -9.43 15.50
C THR A 124 13.48 -8.39 14.47
N MET A 125 13.17 -8.62 13.19
CA MET A 125 13.59 -7.74 12.12
C MET A 125 12.44 -6.79 11.77
N PRO A 126 12.74 -5.49 11.63
CA PRO A 126 11.73 -4.48 11.39
C PRO A 126 11.20 -4.54 9.96
N ASN A 127 9.98 -4.07 9.77
CA ASN A 127 9.45 -3.84 8.44
C ASN A 127 10.13 -2.63 7.80
N VAL A 128 10.47 -2.75 6.53
CA VAL A 128 11.19 -1.71 5.79
C VAL A 128 10.30 -1.16 4.69
N VAL A 129 10.16 0.16 4.63
CA VAL A 129 9.48 0.87 3.55
C VAL A 129 10.53 1.45 2.61
N VAL A 130 10.44 1.12 1.32
CA VAL A 130 11.33 1.64 0.28
C VAL A 130 10.52 2.50 -0.68
N ALA A 131 10.98 3.72 -0.95
CA ALA A 131 10.37 4.60 -1.94
C ALA A 131 11.39 5.15 -2.94
N ALA A 132 10.98 5.18 -4.21
CA ALA A 132 11.68 5.87 -5.29
C ALA A 132 10.96 7.17 -5.57
N LEU A 133 11.72 8.24 -5.58
CA LEU A 133 11.24 9.59 -5.84
C LEU A 133 11.48 9.98 -7.30
N SER A 134 10.72 10.96 -7.78
CA SER A 134 10.81 11.42 -9.16
C SER A 134 12.08 12.18 -9.52
N ASP A 135 12.76 12.72 -8.52
CA ASP A 135 14.03 13.45 -8.61
C ASP A 135 15.27 12.53 -8.53
N GLY A 136 15.05 11.20 -8.51
CA GLY A 136 16.12 10.20 -8.54
C GLY A 136 16.63 9.76 -7.16
N TRP A 137 15.98 10.21 -6.09
CA TRP A 137 16.26 9.73 -4.75
C TRP A 137 15.61 8.38 -4.47
N ILE A 138 16.33 7.54 -3.73
CA ILE A 138 15.82 6.34 -3.08
C ILE A 138 15.90 6.59 -1.58
N LYS A 139 14.76 6.47 -0.91
CA LYS A 139 14.67 6.56 0.54
C LYS A 139 14.15 5.27 1.14
N ILE A 140 14.72 4.90 2.28
CA ILE A 140 14.38 3.69 3.02
C ILE A 140 14.09 4.09 4.46
N TRP A 141 12.92 3.67 4.95
CA TRP A 141 12.52 3.83 6.34
C TRP A 141 12.36 2.48 7.01
N LYS A 142 12.73 2.44 8.27
CA LYS A 142 12.49 1.34 9.18
C LYS A 142 11.27 1.67 10.02
N TYR A 143 10.30 0.76 10.04
CA TYR A 143 9.09 0.89 10.86
C TYR A 143 9.22 0.04 12.12
N GLU A 144 9.19 0.71 13.28
CA GLU A 144 9.20 0.08 14.61
C GLU A 144 8.32 0.88 15.57
N SER A 145 7.61 0.21 16.47
CA SER A 145 6.86 0.85 17.56
C SER A 145 5.92 1.99 17.11
N ASN A 146 5.28 1.81 15.94
CA ASN A 146 4.40 2.79 15.32
C ASN A 146 5.07 4.11 14.90
N ALA A 147 6.38 4.06 14.65
CA ALA A 147 7.19 5.17 14.14
C ALA A 147 7.97 4.75 12.89
N ILE A 148 8.19 5.67 11.95
CA ILE A 148 9.11 5.50 10.82
C ILE A 148 10.39 6.30 11.03
N THR A 149 11.52 5.61 10.91
CA THR A 149 12.85 6.22 11.00
C THR A 149 13.55 6.10 9.66
N GLU A 150 14.04 7.22 9.13
CA GLU A 150 14.81 7.21 7.87
C GLU A 150 16.18 6.57 8.12
N VAL A 151 16.52 5.54 7.34
CA VAL A 151 17.78 4.80 7.47
C VAL A 151 18.71 5.05 6.30
N VAL A 152 18.15 5.14 5.08
CA VAL A 152 18.91 5.38 3.85
C VAL A 152 18.27 6.48 3.04
N ASN A 153 19.11 7.35 2.48
CA ASN A 153 18.71 8.44 1.60
C ASN A 153 19.81 8.67 0.55
N GLU A 154 19.67 8.03 -0.61
CA GLU A 154 20.68 8.02 -1.66
C GLU A 154 20.12 8.59 -2.96
N ASN A 155 20.91 9.41 -3.66
CA ASN A 155 20.53 9.97 -4.95
C ASN A 155 21.32 9.28 -6.07
N ILE A 156 20.61 8.59 -6.93
CA ILE A 156 21.22 7.91 -8.08
C ILE A 156 21.21 8.76 -9.36
N GLY A 157 20.59 9.94 -9.34
CA GLY A 157 20.52 10.85 -10.49
C GLY A 157 19.72 10.33 -11.69
N LEU A 158 19.00 9.22 -11.53
CA LEU A 158 18.23 8.55 -12.57
C LEU A 158 16.73 8.62 -12.28
N ARG A 159 15.93 8.64 -13.35
CA ARG A 159 14.47 8.65 -13.22
C ARG A 159 13.94 7.24 -13.01
N LEU A 160 13.65 6.91 -11.75
CA LEU A 160 13.07 5.62 -11.37
C LEU A 160 11.56 5.54 -11.68
N THR A 161 11.13 4.37 -12.17
CA THR A 161 9.72 4.11 -12.53
C THR A 161 9.09 3.00 -11.69
N SER A 162 9.90 2.08 -11.16
CA SER A 162 9.45 0.94 -10.35
C SER A 162 10.55 0.52 -9.39
N ILE A 163 10.15 -0.15 -8.30
CA ILE A 163 11.06 -0.78 -7.35
C ILE A 163 10.53 -2.19 -7.07
N CYS A 164 11.45 -3.13 -6.92
CA CYS A 164 11.25 -4.38 -6.20
C CYS A 164 12.25 -4.41 -5.04
N CYS A 165 11.86 -4.98 -3.92
CA CYS A 165 12.73 -5.19 -2.78
C CYS A 165 12.58 -6.65 -2.33
N LEU A 166 13.69 -7.25 -1.92
CA LEU A 166 13.80 -8.64 -1.54
C LEU A 166 14.68 -8.69 -0.28
N LEU A 167 14.13 -9.20 0.81
CA LEU A 167 14.89 -9.45 2.03
C LEU A 167 15.43 -10.88 1.95
N SER A 168 16.73 -11.04 2.07
CA SER A 168 17.37 -12.35 2.26
C SER A 168 17.48 -12.62 3.75
N ASP A 169 16.87 -13.71 4.22
CA ASP A 169 17.13 -14.23 5.56
C ASP A 169 18.47 -15.02 5.50
N HIS A 170 19.57 -14.34 5.83
CA HIS A 170 20.88 -14.97 6.02
C HIS A 170 21.17 -15.18 7.50
#